data_AF-A0A958AEP5-F1
#
_entry.id   AF-A0A958AEP5-F1
#
_cell.length_a   1.000
_cell.length_b   1.000
_cell.length_c   1.000
_cell.angle_alpha   90.00
_cell.angle_beta   90.00
_cell.angle_gamma   90.00
#
_symmetry.space_group_name_H-M   'P 1'
#
loop_
_entity.id
_entity.type
_entity.pdbx_description
1 polymer ?
#
loop_
_entity_poly.entity_id
_entity_poly.type
_entity_poly.pdbx_seq_one_letter_code
_entity_poly.pdbx_strand_id
1 'polypeptide(L)' 'EAEAKPKVDALTPRELEVLGLLAQGLQNKEIAVELVISERTVKFHVSSIMSKLGAGNRTEALSIAAQRGLVQL' A
#
# COMPACT_ATOMS: atom_id res chain seq x y z
N GLU A 1 16.53 21.48 15.94
CA GLU A 1 16.21 20.74 14.71
C GLU A 1 15.40 19.48 15.04
N ALA A 2 14.43 19.09 14.20
CA ALA A 2 13.69 17.85 14.36
C ALA A 2 14.31 16.78 13.45
N GLU A 3 15.00 15.81 14.04
CA GLU A 3 15.54 14.63 13.37
C GLU A 3 14.41 13.77 12.77
N ALA A 4 14.05 14.04 11.53
CA ALA A 4 13.18 13.18 10.74
C ALA A 4 13.98 11.95 10.26
N LYS A 5 14.16 10.97 11.15
CA LYS A 5 14.44 9.59 10.73
C LYS A 5 13.35 9.19 9.73
N PRO A 6 13.67 8.66 8.53
CA PRO A 6 12.65 8.20 7.60
C PRO A 6 12.08 6.91 8.20
N LYS A 7 11.11 7.07 9.10
CA LYS A 7 10.40 5.94 9.66
C LYS A 7 9.60 5.33 8.54
N VAL A 8 9.91 4.07 8.33
CA VAL A 8 9.27 3.08 7.49
C VAL A 8 7.78 2.82 7.91
N ASP A 9 7.21 3.71 8.75
CA ASP A 9 6.00 3.53 9.56
C ASP A 9 4.77 4.34 9.13
N ALA A 10 4.79 5.16 8.07
CA ALA A 10 3.64 6.01 7.76
C ALA A 10 3.11 5.80 6.34
N LEU A 11 2.63 4.58 6.07
CA LEU A 11 1.53 4.49 5.10
C LEU A 11 0.39 5.36 5.63
N THR A 12 -0.13 6.22 4.76
CA THR A 12 -1.32 7.01 5.04
C THR A 12 -2.53 6.09 5.23
N PRO A 13 -3.60 6.54 5.91
CA PRO A 13 -4.82 5.75 6.06
C PRO A 13 -5.33 5.19 4.72
N ARG A 14 -5.29 6.03 3.68
CA ARG A 14 -5.72 5.61 2.34
C ARG A 14 -4.82 4.56 1.70
N GLU A 15 -3.52 4.63 1.94
CA GLU A 15 -2.58 3.61 1.47
C GLU A 15 -2.74 2.30 2.24
N LEU A 16 -3.07 2.35 3.53
CA LEU A 16 -3.41 1.17 4.33
C LEU A 16 -4.69 0.50 3.84
N GLU A 17 -5.73 1.27 3.51
CA GLU A 17 -6.96 0.76 2.89
C GLU A 17 -6.64 0.05 1.56
N VAL A 18 -5.90 0.71 0.67
CA VAL A 18 -5.49 0.13 -0.61
C VAL A 18 -4.66 -1.14 -0.37
N LEU A 19 -3.69 -1.11 0.54
CA LEU A 19 -2.84 -2.26 0.86
C LEU A 19 -3.65 -3.45 1.42
N GLY A 20 -4.65 -3.19 2.27
CA GLY A 20 -5.55 -4.21 2.78
C GLY A 20 -6.38 -4.88 1.68
N LEU A 21 -6.89 -4.09 0.72
CA LEU A 21 -7.61 -4.65 -0.44
C LEU A 21 -6.67 -5.40 -1.38
N LEU A 22 -5.41 -4.95 -1.54
CA LEU A 22 -4.41 -5.70 -2.29
C LEU A 22 -4.11 -7.07 -1.64
N ALA A 23 -4.08 -7.13 -0.30
CA ALA A 23 -3.85 -8.36 0.46
C ALA A 23 -5.01 -9.36 0.30
N GLN A 24 -6.24 -8.86 0.13
CA GLN A 24 -7.41 -9.67 -0.22
C GLN A 24 -7.40 -10.19 -1.67
N GLY A 25 -6.39 -9.84 -2.47
CA GLY A 25 -6.25 -10.29 -3.86
C GLY A 25 -6.96 -9.42 -4.90
N LEU A 26 -7.56 -8.29 -4.50
CA LEU A 26 -8.29 -7.42 -5.43
C LEU A 26 -7.35 -6.75 -6.44
N GLN A 27 -7.82 -6.64 -7.67
CA GLN A 27 -7.14 -5.91 -8.74
C GLN A 27 -7.38 -4.40 -8.61
N ASN A 28 -6.53 -3.59 -9.24
CA ASN A 28 -6.63 -2.12 -9.14
C ASN A 28 -8.00 -1.58 -9.57
N LYS A 29 -8.66 -2.24 -10.53
CA LYS A 29 -10.00 -1.88 -10.99
C LYS A 29 -11.07 -2.15 -9.94
N GLU A 30 -10.97 -3.26 -9.22
CA GLU A 30 -11.90 -3.62 -8.13
C GLU A 30 -11.70 -2.67 -6.95
N ILE A 31 -10.44 -2.42 -6.57
CA ILE A 31 -10.10 -1.42 -5.54
C ILE A 31 -10.63 -0.04 -5.89
N ALA A 32 -10.57 0.35 -7.16
CA ALA A 32 -11.09 1.63 -7.62
C ALA A 32 -12.61 1.75 -7.41
N VAL A 33 -13.35 0.67 -7.65
CA VAL A 33 -14.79 0.59 -7.40
C VAL A 33 -15.10 0.64 -5.90
N GLU A 34 -14.43 -0.19 -5.10
CA GLU A 34 -14.62 -0.26 -3.63
C GLU A 34 -14.34 1.10 -2.97
N LEU A 35 -13.29 1.77 -3.40
CA LEU A 35 -12.85 3.04 -2.83
C LEU A 35 -13.46 4.27 -3.50
N VAL A 36 -14.31 4.09 -4.51
CA VAL A 36 -14.98 5.14 -5.30
C VAL A 36 -13.97 6.18 -5.86
N ILE A 37 -12.90 5.68 -6.46
CA ILE A 37 -11.83 6.48 -7.09
C ILE A 37 -11.46 5.93 -8.48
N SER A 38 -10.59 6.61 -9.21
CA SER A 38 -10.12 6.11 -10.51
C SER A 38 -9.04 5.02 -10.36
N GLU A 39 -8.97 4.09 -11.31
CA GLU A 39 -7.88 3.09 -11.37
C GLU A 39 -6.49 3.76 -11.44
N ARG A 40 -6.39 4.93 -12.08
CA ARG A 40 -5.16 5.74 -12.09
C ARG A 40 -4.76 6.17 -10.68
N THR A 41 -5.73 6.60 -9.87
CA THR A 41 -5.51 6.98 -8.46
C THR A 41 -5.04 5.77 -7.63
N VAL A 42 -5.63 4.59 -7.86
CA VAL A 42 -5.18 3.35 -7.21
C VAL A 42 -3.73 3.03 -7.60
N LYS A 43 -3.38 3.09 -8.89
CA LYS A 43 -2.00 2.87 -9.36
C LYS A 43 -1.00 3.83 -8.69
N PHE A 44 -1.38 5.09 -8.48
CA PHE A 44 -0.57 6.04 -7.75
C PHE A 44 -0.35 5.61 -6.29
N HIS A 45 -1.42 5.22 -5.57
CA HIS A 45 -1.28 4.71 -4.20
C HIS A 45 -0.43 3.44 -4.15
N VAL A 46 -0.61 2.48 -5.06
CA VAL A 46 0.20 1.25 -5.14
C VAL A 46 1.68 1.57 -5.33
N SER A 47 1.99 2.51 -6.24
CA SER A 47 3.38 2.93 -6.47
C SER A 47 3.98 3.61 -5.23
N SER A 48 3.21 4.46 -4.54
CA SER A 48 3.67 5.10 -3.30
C SER A 48 3.88 4.09 -2.18
N ILE A 49 2.96 3.13 -2.01
CA ILE A 49 3.09 2.00 -1.07
C ILE A 49 4.37 1.22 -1.35
N MET A 50 4.60 0.81 -2.60
CA MET A 50 5.80 0.07 -2.99
C MET A 50 7.06 0.87 -2.68
N SER A 51 7.09 2.16 -3.00
CA SER A 51 8.22 3.03 -2.69
C SER A 51 8.47 3.17 -1.18
N LYS A 52 7.41 3.33 -0.37
CA LYS A 52 7.51 3.45 1.10
C LYS A 52 7.89 2.14 1.80
N LEU A 53 7.43 1.01 1.26
CA LEU A 53 7.78 -0.31 1.78
C LEU A 53 9.16 -0.77 1.33
N GLY A 54 9.70 -0.19 0.25
CA GLY A 54 10.94 -0.62 -0.38
C GLY A 54 10.76 -1.85 -1.27
N ALA A 55 9.56 -2.03 -1.83
CA ALA A 55 9.21 -3.18 -2.66
C ALA A 55 9.38 -2.88 -4.16
N GLY A 56 9.94 -3.83 -4.90
CA GLY A 56 10.06 -3.79 -6.36
C GLY A 56 8.82 -4.29 -7.09
N ASN A 57 7.94 -5.07 -6.44
CA ASN A 57 6.68 -5.53 -7.02
C ASN A 57 5.55 -5.67 -5.97
N ARG A 58 4.33 -5.92 -6.45
CA ARG A 58 3.13 -6.10 -5.61
C ARG A 58 3.30 -7.24 -4.59
N THR A 59 3.81 -8.38 -5.01
CA THR A 59 3.99 -9.56 -4.14
C THR A 59 4.98 -9.26 -3.02
N GLU A 60 6.08 -8.58 -3.36
CA GLU A 60 7.08 -8.13 -2.39
C GLU A 60 6.50 -7.09 -1.41
N ALA A 61 5.69 -6.15 -1.90
CA ALA A 61 5.01 -5.18 -1.04
C ALA A 61 4.08 -5.87 -0.04
N LEU A 62 3.33 -6.88 -0.48
CA LEU A 62 2.46 -7.68 0.40
C LEU A 62 3.26 -8.51 1.41
N SER A 63 4.37 -9.12 0.98
CA SER A 63 5.26 -9.88 1.88
C SER A 63 5.84 -8.98 2.98
N ILE A 64 6.39 -7.82 2.60
CA ILE A 64 6.93 -6.83 3.53
C ILE A 64 5.83 -6.33 4.47
N ALA A 65 4.65 -6.03 3.95
CA ALA A 65 3.52 -5.57 4.74
C ALA A 65 3.07 -6.63 5.77
N ALA A 66 3.02 -7.91 5.39
CA ALA A 66 2.70 -9.01 6.29
C ALA A 66 3.77 -9.21 7.37
N GLN A 67 5.06 -9.18 6.98
CA GLN A 67 6.18 -9.26 7.93
C GLN A 67 6.17 -8.12 8.96
N ARG A 68 5.67 -6.94 8.57
CA ARG A 68 5.52 -5.76 9.44
C ARG A 68 4.17 -5.72 10.19
N GLY A 69 3.29 -6.69 10.00
CA GLY A 69 1.97 -6.75 10.64
C GLY A 69 0.98 -5.69 10.14
N LEU A 70 1.22 -5.08 8.97
CA LEU A 70 0.35 -4.07 8.37
C LEU A 70 -0.89 -4.68 7.70
N VAL A 71 -0.78 -5.93 7.26
CA VAL A 71 -1.87 -6.73 6.67
C VAL A 71 -1.75 -8.19 7.11
N GLN A 72 -2.85 -8.91 7.04
CA GLN A 72 -2.89 -10.36 7.17
C GLN A 72 -3.05 -10.98 5.78
N LEU A 73 -2.27 -12.01 5.48
CA LEU A 73 -2.31 -12.79 4.23
C LEU A 73 -2.92 -14.16 4.49
#